data_AF-A0A1H0JY02-F1
#
_entry.id   AF-A0A1H0JY02-F1
#
_cell.length_a   1.000
_cell.length_b   1.000
_cell.length_c   1.000
_cell.angle_alpha   90.00
_cell.angle_beta   90.00
_cell.angle_gamma   90.00
#
_symmetry.space_group_name_H-M   'P 1'
#
loop_
_entity.id
_entity.type
_entity.pdbx_description
1 polymer ?
#
loop_
_entity_poly.entity_id
_entity_poly.type
_entity_poly.pdbx_seq_one_letter_code
_entity_poly.pdbx_strand_id
1 'polypeptide(L)'
;MLTVRATLVDTGLKPGTAAAAQQVEAVLWAHATAEHGLEHVRVQTVGSTIGVVLFLRTTCQIDALAKANSLLLCALTAPTRARFTAVLHVPDRPTPTRNHAVIRPQGEIASSGCREPDQRGPHGAH
;
A
#
# COMPACT_ATOMS: atom_id res chain seq x y z
N MET A 1 -7.08 -0.84 10.64
CA MET A 1 -6.42 0.14 9.75
C MET A 1 -4.94 -0.18 9.73
N LEU A 2 -4.35 -0.30 8.54
CA LEU A 2 -2.92 -0.50 8.36
C LEU A 2 -2.35 0.66 7.54
N THR A 3 -1.06 0.94 7.73
CA THR A 3 -0.37 2.01 7.00
C THR A 3 0.61 1.43 6.00
N VAL A 4 0.60 1.96 4.78
CA VAL A 4 1.59 1.64 3.75
C VAL A 4 2.37 2.89 3.40
N ARG A 5 3.70 2.79 3.43
CA ARG A 5 4.59 3.88 3.02
C ARG A 5 5.03 3.66 1.59
N ALA A 6 5.08 4.74 0.83
CA ALA A 6 5.65 4.74 -0.51
C ALA A 6 6.52 5.99 -0.71
N THR A 7 7.51 5.87 -1.59
CA THR A 7 8.28 7.01 -2.09
C THR A 7 8.00 7.15 -3.57
N LEU A 8 7.62 8.36 -3.99
CA LEU A 8 7.49 8.72 -5.40
C LEU A 8 8.76 9.42 -5.86
N VAL A 9 9.34 8.90 -6.94
CA VAL A 9 10.53 9.44 -7.61
C VAL A 9 10.10 10.08 -8.92
N ASP A 10 10.45 11.35 -9.11
CA ASP A 10 10.16 12.06 -10.36
C ASP A 10 11.06 11.52 -11.50
N THR A 11 10.48 10.99 -12.57
CA THR A 11 11.17 10.44 -13.76
C THR A 11 11.79 11.53 -14.62
N GLY A 12 11.43 12.80 -14.41
CA GLY A 12 11.99 13.98 -15.06
C GLY A 12 13.08 14.69 -14.25
N LEU A 13 13.59 14.08 -13.18
CA LEU A 13 14.67 14.61 -12.31
C LEU A 13 14.37 15.99 -11.69
N LYS A 14 13.09 16.37 -11.56
CA LYS A 14 12.71 17.61 -10.89
C LYS A 14 12.65 17.39 -9.38
N PRO A 15 13.12 18.35 -8.56
CA PRO A 15 12.99 18.24 -7.12
C PRO A 15 11.51 18.22 -6.73
N GLY A 16 11.17 17.35 -5.77
CA GLY A 16 9.85 17.34 -5.13
C GLY A 16 9.52 18.72 -4.56
N THR A 17 8.46 19.34 -5.07
CA THR A 17 7.95 20.63 -4.58
C THR A 17 6.69 20.41 -3.75
N ALA A 18 6.35 21.36 -2.88
CA ALA A 18 5.09 21.34 -2.13
C ALA A 18 3.86 21.30 -3.07
N ALA A 19 3.93 22.00 -4.21
CA ALA A 19 2.89 21.94 -5.24
C ALA A 19 2.75 20.54 -5.87
N ALA A 20 3.87 19.84 -6.09
CA ALA A 20 3.85 18.47 -6.57
C ALA A 20 3.27 17.51 -5.52
N ALA A 21 3.59 17.70 -4.23
CA ALA A 21 2.99 16.93 -3.14
C ALA A 21 1.46 17.11 -3.06
N GLN A 22 0.97 18.34 -3.14
CA GLN A 22 -0.48 18.62 -3.18
C GLN A 22 -1.15 18.01 -4.41
N GLN A 23 -0.49 18.07 -5.57
CA GLN A 23 -1.01 17.44 -6.79
C GLN A 23 -1.10 15.91 -6.65
N VAL A 24 -0.08 15.27 -6.07
CA VAL A 24 -0.08 13.84 -5.78
C VAL A 24 -1.23 13.49 -4.84
N GLU A 25 -1.44 14.26 -3.77
CA GLU A 25 -2.54 14.05 -2.83
C GLU A 25 -3.90 14.12 -3.52
N ALA A 26 -4.12 15.16 -4.34
CA ALA A 26 -5.37 15.33 -5.09
C ALA A 26 -5.61 14.18 -6.08
N VAL A 27 -4.57 13.72 -6.78
CA VAL A 27 -4.67 12.61 -7.74
C VAL A 27 -4.93 11.27 -7.05
N LEU A 28 -4.37 11.03 -5.86
CA LEU A 28 -4.66 9.84 -5.08
C LEU A 28 -6.11 9.81 -4.62
N TRP A 29 -6.64 10.94 -4.14
CA TRP A 29 -8.05 11.04 -3.78
C TRP A 29 -8.98 10.90 -4.98
N ALA A 30 -8.65 11.50 -6.13
CA ALA A 30 -9.48 11.42 -7.33
C ALA A 30 -9.67 9.99 -7.86
N HIS A 31 -8.71 9.10 -7.60
CA HIS A 31 -8.75 7.69 -8.04
C HIS A 31 -9.08 6.70 -6.91
N ALA A 32 -9.26 7.17 -5.68
CA ALA A 32 -9.62 6.32 -4.56
C ALA A 32 -11.08 5.88 -4.66
N THR A 33 -11.29 4.63 -5.07
CA THR A 33 -12.57 3.92 -4.92
C THR A 33 -12.71 3.25 -3.55
N ALA A 34 -13.94 2.84 -3.19
CA ALA A 34 -14.21 2.09 -1.96
C ALA A 34 -13.40 0.78 -1.86
N GLU A 35 -13.08 0.15 -2.98
CA GLU A 35 -12.28 -1.09 -3.03
C GLU A 35 -10.83 -0.89 -2.59
N HIS A 36 -10.28 0.31 -2.77
CA HIS A 36 -8.96 0.65 -2.26
C HIS A 36 -8.96 0.80 -0.74
N GLY A 37 -10.10 1.12 -0.13
CA GLY A 37 -10.22 1.29 1.32
C GLY A 37 -9.38 2.44 1.88
N LEU A 38 -9.09 3.47 1.08
CA LEU A 38 -8.34 4.64 1.51
C LEU A 38 -9.16 5.46 2.51
N GLU A 39 -8.66 5.58 3.75
CA GLU A 39 -9.29 6.40 4.79
C GLU A 39 -8.60 7.75 4.92
N HIS A 40 -7.29 7.78 4.72
CA HIS A 40 -6.48 8.99 4.80
C HIS A 40 -5.20 8.82 3.97
N VAL A 41 -4.64 9.94 3.55
CA VAL A 41 -3.35 10.01 2.87
C VAL A 41 -2.56 11.17 3.45
N ARG A 42 -1.26 10.97 3.60
CA ARG A 42 -0.32 12.05 3.89
C ARG A 42 0.74 12.08 2.80
N VAL A 43 0.95 13.26 2.23
CA VAL A 43 1.95 13.49 1.20
C VAL A 43 2.89 14.60 1.65
N GLN A 44 4.19 14.35 1.61
CA GLN A 44 5.21 15.31 2.01
C GLN A 44 6.43 15.23 1.10
N THR A 45 7.12 16.35 0.93
CA THR A 45 8.43 16.34 0.27
C THR A 45 9.49 15.74 1.20
N VAL A 46 10.35 14.88 0.66
CA VAL A 46 11.47 14.26 1.37
C VAL A 46 12.71 14.40 0.50
N GLY A 47 13.47 15.47 0.74
CA GLY A 47 14.56 15.87 -0.14
C GLY A 47 14.04 16.19 -1.55
N SER A 48 14.56 15.50 -2.56
CA SER A 48 14.11 15.61 -3.96
C SER A 48 12.92 14.70 -4.30
N THR A 49 12.45 13.88 -3.37
CA THR A 49 11.36 12.90 -3.58
C THR A 49 10.07 13.32 -2.89
N ILE A 50 8.99 12.58 -3.13
CA ILE A 50 7.72 12.75 -2.41
C ILE A 50 7.47 11.49 -1.58
N GLY A 51 7.40 11.64 -0.26
CA GLY A 51 6.95 10.58 0.64
C GLY A 51 5.43 10.54 0.72
N VAL A 52 4.86 9.34 0.64
CA VAL A 52 3.43 9.07 0.74
C VAL A 52 3.18 8.06 1.86
N VAL A 53 2.19 8.35 2.71
CA VAL A 53 1.68 7.40 3.70
C VAL A 53 0.19 7.21 3.44
N LEU A 54 -0.19 5.98 3.08
CA LEU A 54 -1.57 5.57 2.83
C LEU A 54 -2.12 4.88 4.07
N PHE A 55 -3.29 5.31 4.54
CA PHE A 55 -4.02 4.71 5.65
C PHE A 55 -5.19 3.91 5.07
N LEU A 56 -5.13 2.59 5.22
CA LEU A 56 -6.03 1.66 4.54
C LEU A 56 -6.89 0.89 5.55
N ARG A 57 -8.18 0.78 5.24
CA ARG A 57 -9.14 -0.05 5.95
C ARG A 57 -8.95 -1.52 5.58
N THR A 58 -7.99 -2.15 6.24
CA THR A 58 -7.76 -3.60 6.18
C THR A 58 -7.08 -4.07 7.47
N THR A 59 -7.11 -5.38 7.70
CA THR A 59 -6.46 -6.08 8.80
C THR A 59 -5.33 -6.99 8.32
N CYS A 60 -5.18 -7.19 7.00
CA CYS A 60 -4.13 -8.03 6.41
C CYS A 60 -3.09 -7.16 5.71
N GLN A 61 -1.81 -7.37 6.04
CA GLN A 61 -0.71 -6.57 5.48
C GLN A 61 -0.52 -6.79 3.97
N ILE A 62 -0.73 -8.02 3.49
CA ILE A 62 -0.63 -8.36 2.06
C ILE A 62 -1.72 -7.62 1.28
N ASP A 63 -2.95 -7.63 1.81
CA ASP A 63 -4.08 -6.90 1.23
C ASP A 63 -3.85 -5.38 1.24
N ALA A 64 -3.26 -4.84 2.32
CA ALA A 64 -2.87 -3.43 2.37
C ALA A 64 -1.89 -3.06 1.26
N LEU A 65 -0.86 -3.88 1.03
CA LEU A 65 0.13 -3.66 -0.03
C LEU A 65 -0.51 -3.79 -1.43
N ALA A 66 -1.39 -4.77 -1.64
CA ALA A 66 -2.10 -4.96 -2.90
C ALA A 66 -3.02 -3.75 -3.21
N LYS A 67 -3.82 -3.30 -2.25
CA LYS A 67 -4.69 -2.12 -2.37
C LYS A 67 -3.89 -0.85 -2.62
N ALA A 68 -2.80 -0.64 -1.88
CA ALA A 68 -1.89 0.48 -2.09
C ALA A 68 -1.29 0.49 -3.49
N ASN A 69 -0.79 -0.67 -3.96
CA ASN A 69 -0.20 -0.81 -5.28
C ASN A 69 -1.23 -0.55 -6.39
N SER A 70 -2.45 -1.11 -6.26
CA SER A 70 -3.55 -0.87 -7.19
C SER A 70 -3.87 0.63 -7.28
N LEU A 71 -4.05 1.30 -6.14
CA LEU A 71 -4.34 2.73 -6.10
C LEU A 71 -3.22 3.55 -6.74
N LEU A 72 -1.97 3.27 -6.40
CA LEU A 72 -0.81 3.97 -6.97
C LEU A 72 -0.71 3.74 -8.49
N LEU A 73 -0.94 2.53 -8.96
CA LEU A 73 -0.93 2.22 -10.39
C LEU A 73 -2.02 2.98 -11.12
N CYS A 74 -3.27 2.92 -10.66
CA CYS A 74 -4.39 3.68 -11.24
C CYS A 74 -4.12 5.19 -11.22
N ALA A 75 -3.63 5.72 -10.10
CA ALA A 75 -3.40 7.14 -9.92
C ALA A 75 -2.26 7.69 -10.78
N LEU A 76 -1.20 6.91 -10.97
CA LEU A 76 0.02 7.34 -11.69
C LEU A 76 -0.02 7.03 -13.20
N THR A 77 -0.90 6.12 -13.64
CA THR A 77 -1.08 5.79 -15.07
C THR A 77 -2.15 6.63 -15.76
N ALA A 78 -2.98 7.36 -14.99
CA ALA A 78 -3.92 8.34 -15.55
C ALA A 78 -3.17 9.39 -16.42
N PRO A 79 -3.80 9.92 -17.50
CA PRO A 79 -3.16 10.74 -18.53
C PRO A 79 -2.60 12.10 -18.04
N THR A 80 -2.54 12.33 -16.73
CA THR A 80 -2.04 13.54 -16.10
C THR A 80 -0.59 13.53 -15.65
N ARG A 81 0.22 12.45 -15.82
CA ARG A 81 1.71 12.46 -15.85
C ARG A 81 2.31 11.12 -15.42
N ALA A 82 2.92 10.40 -16.36
CA ALA A 82 3.94 9.36 -16.12
C ALA A 82 5.26 9.93 -15.53
N ARG A 83 5.15 10.96 -14.67
CA ARG A 83 6.29 11.64 -14.05
C ARG A 83 6.76 11.00 -12.77
N PHE A 84 6.00 10.08 -12.18
CA PHE A 84 6.37 9.50 -10.90
C PHE A 84 6.39 7.99 -10.96
N THR A 85 7.46 7.41 -10.43
CA THR A 85 7.54 5.97 -10.13
C THR A 85 7.38 5.80 -8.62
N ALA A 86 6.51 4.88 -8.21
CA ALA A 86 6.29 4.57 -6.80
C ALA A 86 7.16 3.39 -6.34
N VAL A 87 7.81 3.55 -5.21
CA VAL A 87 8.50 2.49 -4.47
C VAL A 87 7.73 2.24 -3.18
N LEU A 88 7.08 1.09 -3.06
CA LEU A 88 6.38 0.66 -1.86
C LEU A 88 7.38 0.11 -0.84
N HIS A 89 7.27 0.57 0.41
CA HIS A 89 8.06 0.07 1.52
C HIS A 89 7.28 -1.03 2.22
N VAL A 90 7.79 -2.25 2.15
CA VAL A 90 7.27 -3.36 2.96
C VAL A 90 7.72 -3.12 4.39
N PRO A 91 6.81 -3.04 5.38
CA PRO A 91 7.23 -2.95 6.77
C PRO A 91 8.05 -4.21 7.09
N ASP A 92 9.24 -4.00 7.63
CA ASP A 92 10.09 -5.08 8.12
C ASP A 92 9.25 -5.96 9.05
N ARG A 93 9.22 -7.27 8.78
CA ARG A 93 8.54 -8.24 9.63
C ARG A 93 9.06 -7.99 11.05
N PRO A 94 8.23 -7.81 12.10
CA PRO A 94 8.78 -7.86 13.44
C PRO A 94 9.46 -9.23 13.55
N THR A 95 10.80 -9.22 13.64
CA THR A 95 11.56 -10.39 14.03
C THR A 95 10.87 -10.92 15.28
N PRO A 96 10.44 -12.20 15.32
CA PRO A 96 9.89 -12.72 16.56
C PRO A 96 11.01 -12.56 17.58
N THR A 97 10.84 -11.63 18.53
CA THR A 97 11.65 -11.56 19.73
C THR A 97 11.66 -12.97 20.27
N ARG A 98 12.83 -13.60 20.20
CA ARG A 98 13.15 -14.92 20.73
C ARG A 98 13.05 -14.84 22.26
N ASN A 99 11.84 -14.67 22.77
CA ASN A 99 11.53 -14.90 24.16
C ASN A 99 11.49 -16.42 24.31
N HIS A 100 12.33 -16.92 25.22
CA HIS A 100 12.22 -18.25 25.79
C HIS A 100 10.75 -18.54 26.16
N ALA A 101 10.02 -19.23 25.29
CA ALA A 101 8.78 -19.89 25.63
C ALA A 101 9.11 -21.37 25.77
N VAL A 102 9.13 -21.80 27.04
CA VAL A 102 9.07 -23.19 27.48
C VAL A 102 8.10 -23.97 26.59
N ILE A 103 8.59 -25.08 26.04
CA ILE A 103 7.81 -26.03 25.26
C ILE A 103 6.59 -26.47 26.09
N ARG A 104 5.39 -26.15 25.62
CA ARG A 104 4.16 -26.89 25.95
C ARG A 104 3.60 -27.49 24.67
N PRO A 105 3.23 -28.79 24.64
CA PRO A 105 2.64 -29.40 23.47
C PRO A 105 1.13 -29.12 23.42
N GLN A 106 0.61 -29.23 22.20
CA GLN A 106 -0.80 -29.31 21.79
C GLN A 106 -1.60 -28.01 21.64
N GLY A 107 -1.78 -27.67 20.36
CA GLY A 107 -3.12 -27.63 19.79
C GLY A 107 -3.80 -26.27 19.78
N GLU A 108 -3.34 -25.36 18.92
CA GLU A 108 -4.19 -24.55 18.04
C GLU A 108 -3.27 -23.68 17.17
N ILE A 109 -3.10 -24.04 15.89
CA ILE A 109 -2.51 -23.12 14.93
C ILE A 109 -3.66 -22.20 14.54
N ALA A 110 -3.85 -21.10 15.27
CA ALA A 110 -4.68 -20.02 14.79
C ALA A 110 -4.05 -19.53 13.49
N SER A 111 -4.62 -19.94 12.36
CA SER A 111 -4.26 -19.48 11.03
C SER A 111 -4.39 -17.96 11.02
N SER A 112 -3.24 -17.28 11.16
CA SER A 112 -3.09 -15.83 11.02
C SER A 112 -3.81 -15.38 9.76
N GLY A 113 -4.99 -14.78 9.95
CA GLY A 113 -5.98 -14.49 8.93
C GLY A 113 -5.55 -13.40 7.96
N CYS A 114 -4.66 -13.74 7.03
CA CYS A 114 -4.76 -13.26 5.67
C CYS A 114 -5.44 -14.39 4.90
N ARG A 115 -6.79 -14.41 4.90
CA ARG A 115 -7.53 -15.36 4.07
C ARG A 115 -7.20 -15.02 2.62
N GLU A 116 -6.54 -15.94 1.92
CA GLU A 116 -6.25 -15.81 0.49
C GLU A 116 -7.53 -15.41 -0.27
N PRO A 117 -7.46 -14.45 -1.19
CA PRO A 117 -8.60 -14.20 -2.08
C PRO A 117 -8.81 -15.46 -2.93
N ASP A 118 -9.92 -16.15 -2.67
CA ASP A 118 -10.42 -17.30 -3.43
C ASP A 118 -10.61 -16.86 -4.89
N GLN A 119 -9.61 -17.12 -5.74
CA GLN A 119 -9.71 -16.94 -7.19
C GLN A 119 -10.53 -18.06 -7.85
N ARG A 120 -11.75 -18.31 -7.37
CA ARG A 120 -12.72 -19.07 -8.17
C ARG A 120 -13.27 -18.17 -9.26
N GLY A 121 -12.57 -18.18 -10.39
CA GLY A 121 -13.15 -17.76 -11.66
C GLY A 121 -14.41 -18.58 -11.96
N PRO A 122 -15.43 -18.00 -12.62
CA PRO A 122 -16.55 -18.77 -13.10
C PRO A 122 -16.09 -19.61 -14.29
N HIS A 123 -15.74 -20.87 -14.03
CA HIS A 123 -15.80 -21.93 -15.02
C HIS A 123 -17.21 -22.53 -15.00
N GLY A 124 -17.93 -22.37 -16.12
CA GLY A 124 -19.24 -22.97 -16.39
C GLY A 124 -19.92 -22.16 -17.50
N ALA A 125 -19.65 -22.42 -18.77
CA ALA A 125 -20.22 -23.52 -19.56
C ALA A 125 -21.76 -23.47 -19.58
N HIS A 126 -22.34 -22.90 -20.64
CA HIS A 126 -22.98 -23.68 -21.71
C HIS A 126 -23.36 -22.78 -22.89
#